data_AF-A0A535BG49-F1
#
_entry.id   AF-A0A535BG49-F1
#
_cell.length_a   1.000
_cell.length_b   1.000
_cell.length_c   1.000
_cell.angle_alpha   90.00
_cell.angle_beta   90.00
_cell.angle_gamma   90.00
#
_symmetry.space_group_name_H-M   'P 1'
#
loop_
_entity.id
_entity.type
_entity.pdbx_description
1 polymer ?
#
loop_
_entity_poly.entity_id
_entity_poly.type
_entity_poly.pdbx_seq_one_letter_code
_entity_poly.pdbx_strand_id
1 'polypeptide(L)'
;MERGGAIQFGLMVGLSGTVFAAHHATALFLVPALLAASATVLPGSGSRALPVRLRRLILAAIGCALAGAIVVLPFWLWARGGIPDAFIPHNSRSDFLRDLKAQALFLWGVYGLIPALAIYGLWRRLDRRTAAVAVLAAVLGVLGLGGTTPLPALVFGRQWEWLTYDRFALWGAIALLPLAGIAISHLLSLRIAAGRVLAIAALTGVSLFAGADAVMSVLGPALPYQRDLQPIAQFMNNGRTAWRYQTFGVGDPGARLGTMTPATTIDGTYYTARRVPVLARSGIGMLDAALWWDPSGTTLRRALAVANHYSIRWAFVLDPRYGSYLHAAGFVPREPLPGGIDVWENPTAPRLPAAALRFGVPDVQGVLWGTLPLASFALVLLLAAVQSVAGLLEPNRRRWATPVPSGLRAQAVGSR
;
A
#
# COMPACT_ATOMS: atom_id res chain seq x y z
N MET A 1 -2.86 3.96 -26.18
CA MET A 1 -3.42 2.94 -27.10
C MET A 1 -4.16 3.54 -28.31
N GLU A 2 -5.03 4.53 -28.13
CA GLU A 2 -5.79 5.15 -29.24
C GLU A 2 -4.91 5.88 -30.27
N ARG A 3 -4.04 6.79 -29.82
CA ARG A 3 -3.22 7.64 -30.69
C ARG A 3 -1.89 6.98 -31.10
N GLY A 4 -1.40 6.04 -30.30
CA GLY A 4 -0.06 5.46 -30.46
C GLY A 4 1.04 6.44 -30.06
N GLY A 5 2.30 6.08 -30.29
CA GLY A 5 3.47 6.91 -30.02
C GLY A 5 4.49 6.23 -29.12
N ALA A 6 5.77 6.32 -29.50
CA ALA A 6 6.87 5.69 -28.78
C ALA A 6 7.05 6.26 -27.36
N ILE A 7 6.93 7.58 -27.19
CA ILE A 7 7.05 8.24 -25.88
C ILE A 7 5.92 7.79 -24.94
N GLN A 8 4.67 7.77 -25.42
CA GLN A 8 3.52 7.29 -24.64
C GLN A 8 3.67 5.82 -24.26
N PHE A 9 4.21 5.00 -25.16
CA PHE A 9 4.53 3.60 -24.86
C PHE A 9 5.61 3.49 -23.78
N GLY A 10 6.72 4.21 -23.93
CA GLY A 10 7.80 4.25 -22.93
C GLY A 10 7.32 4.72 -21.56
N LEU A 11 6.45 5.74 -21.51
CA LEU A 11 5.84 6.22 -20.27
C LEU A 11 4.98 5.16 -19.59
N MET A 12 4.11 4.46 -20.34
CA MET A 12 3.30 3.38 -19.78
C MET A 12 4.19 2.26 -19.21
N VAL A 13 5.23 1.87 -19.96
CA VAL A 13 6.17 0.81 -19.55
C VAL A 13 6.97 1.22 -18.30
N GLY A 14 7.53 2.43 -18.28
CA GLY A 14 8.29 2.94 -17.14
C GLY A 14 7.43 3.18 -15.89
N LEU A 15 6.17 3.63 -16.07
CA LEU A 15 5.21 3.73 -14.97
C LEU A 15 4.87 2.35 -14.42
N SER A 16 4.66 1.35 -15.29
CA SER A 16 4.39 -0.02 -14.86
C SER A 16 5.55 -0.60 -14.03
N GLY A 17 6.80 -0.43 -14.48
CA GLY A 17 7.98 -0.84 -13.71
C GLY A 17 8.05 -0.16 -12.34
N THR A 18 7.81 1.16 -12.29
CA THR A 18 7.76 1.91 -11.03
C THR A 18 6.65 1.41 -10.10
N VAL A 19 5.45 1.19 -10.62
CA VAL A 19 4.28 0.76 -9.84
C VAL A 19 4.51 -0.63 -9.26
N PHE A 20 5.00 -1.59 -10.07
CA PHE A 20 5.31 -2.95 -9.62
C PHE A 20 6.35 -2.97 -8.49
N ALA A 21 7.29 -2.02 -8.52
CA ALA A 21 8.32 -1.88 -7.51
C ALA A 21 7.85 -1.19 -6.23
N ALA A 22 6.89 -0.26 -6.33
CA ALA A 22 6.41 0.52 -5.19
C ALA A 22 5.87 -0.38 -4.07
N HIS A 23 5.27 -1.51 -4.44
CA HIS A 23 4.93 -2.58 -3.51
C HIS A 23 4.86 -3.89 -4.30
N HIS A 24 5.59 -4.93 -3.91
CA HIS A 24 5.78 -6.17 -4.68
C HIS A 24 4.48 -6.88 -5.13
N ALA A 25 3.34 -6.64 -4.46
CA ALA A 25 2.02 -7.16 -4.80
C ALA A 25 1.20 -6.27 -5.78
N THR A 26 1.65 -5.06 -6.14
CA THR A 26 0.92 -4.16 -7.06
C THR A 26 0.85 -4.68 -8.48
N ALA A 27 1.66 -5.69 -8.83
CA ALA A 27 1.56 -6.42 -10.08
C ALA A 27 0.13 -6.92 -10.36
N LEU A 28 -0.63 -7.25 -9.31
CA LEU A 28 -2.02 -7.68 -9.40
C LEU A 28 -2.96 -6.62 -9.98
N PHE A 29 -2.59 -5.34 -9.92
CA PHE A 29 -3.39 -4.24 -10.44
C PHE A 29 -3.23 -4.06 -11.97
N LEU A 30 -2.27 -4.74 -12.60
CA LEU A 30 -2.13 -4.69 -14.06
C LEU A 30 -3.38 -5.24 -14.76
N VAL A 31 -3.96 -6.33 -14.28
CA VAL A 31 -5.14 -6.93 -14.91
C VAL A 31 -6.36 -6.00 -14.86
N PRO A 32 -6.78 -5.46 -13.69
CA PRO A 32 -7.82 -4.43 -13.63
C PRO A 32 -7.54 -3.22 -14.54
N ALA A 33 -6.29 -2.74 -14.59
CA ALA A 33 -5.90 -1.63 -15.43
C ALA A 33 -6.04 -1.94 -16.94
N LEU A 34 -5.66 -3.15 -17.36
CA LEU A 34 -5.81 -3.61 -18.74
C LEU A 34 -7.27 -3.82 -19.13
N LEU A 35 -8.11 -4.32 -18.21
CA LEU A 35 -9.55 -4.45 -18.42
C LEU A 35 -10.21 -3.08 -18.58
N ALA A 36 -9.84 -2.10 -17.75
CA ALA A 36 -10.31 -0.73 -17.89
C ALA A 36 -9.83 -0.12 -19.23
N ALA A 37 -8.57 -0.32 -19.60
CA ALA A 37 -8.03 0.15 -20.86
C ALA A 37 -8.76 -0.47 -22.07
N SER A 38 -9.05 -1.77 -22.03
CA SER A 38 -9.77 -2.46 -23.10
C SER A 38 -11.21 -1.94 -23.25
N ALA A 39 -11.89 -1.60 -22.14
CA ALA A 39 -13.20 -0.97 -22.14
C ALA A 39 -13.22 0.41 -22.82
N THR A 40 -12.10 1.14 -22.85
CA THR A 40 -12.00 2.38 -23.65
C THR A 40 -11.72 2.13 -25.12
N VAL A 41 -10.88 1.14 -25.43
CA VAL A 41 -10.27 0.96 -26.74
C VAL A 41 -11.12 0.12 -27.68
N LEU A 42 -11.78 -0.93 -27.18
CA LEU A 42 -12.47 -1.92 -28.01
C LEU A 42 -13.86 -1.43 -28.48
N PRO A 43 -14.74 -0.88 -27.61
CA PRO A 43 -16.10 -0.53 -28.02
C PRO A 43 -16.15 0.48 -29.16
N GLY A 44 -16.96 0.20 -30.18
CA GLY A 44 -17.16 1.05 -31.36
C GLY A 44 -15.90 1.41 -32.12
N SER A 45 -14.91 0.51 -32.13
CA SER A 45 -13.80 0.53 -33.09
C SER A 45 -14.30 0.01 -34.45
N GLY A 46 -14.14 0.79 -35.51
CA GLY A 46 -14.43 0.33 -36.87
C GLY A 46 -13.52 -0.85 -37.27
N SER A 47 -13.98 -1.66 -38.23
CA SER A 47 -13.30 -2.90 -38.67
C SER A 47 -11.83 -2.71 -39.04
N ARG A 48 -11.47 -1.56 -39.62
CA ARG A 48 -10.07 -1.22 -39.99
C ARG A 48 -9.21 -0.76 -38.80
N ALA A 49 -9.81 -0.18 -37.76
CA ALA A 49 -9.09 0.36 -36.60
C ALA A 49 -8.89 -0.67 -35.50
N LEU A 50 -9.78 -1.67 -35.40
CA LEU A 50 -9.77 -2.68 -34.36
C LEU A 50 -8.45 -3.50 -34.32
N PRO A 51 -7.91 -4.03 -35.44
CA PRO A 51 -6.67 -4.81 -35.41
C PRO A 51 -5.47 -3.99 -34.91
N VAL A 52 -5.38 -2.73 -35.34
CA VAL A 52 -4.31 -1.81 -34.92
C VAL A 52 -4.39 -1.51 -33.42
N ARG A 53 -5.60 -1.25 -32.92
CA ARG A 53 -5.86 -0.98 -31.51
C ARG A 53 -5.60 -2.19 -30.63
N LEU A 54 -6.02 -3.38 -31.08
CA LEU A 54 -5.75 -4.64 -30.38
C LEU A 54 -4.26 -4.94 -30.33
N ARG A 55 -3.54 -4.80 -31.45
CA ARG A 55 -2.08 -4.92 -31.48
C ARG A 55 -1.41 -3.97 -30.48
N ARG A 56 -1.85 -2.71 -30.42
CA ARG A 56 -1.31 -1.72 -29.46
C ARG A 56 -1.64 -2.07 -28.01
N LEU A 57 -2.84 -2.59 -27.72
CA LEU A 57 -3.23 -3.07 -26.39
C LEU A 57 -2.35 -4.25 -25.97
N ILE A 58 -2.15 -5.24 -26.86
CA ILE A 58 -1.30 -6.40 -26.61
C ILE A 58 0.16 -5.97 -26.37
N LEU A 59 0.72 -5.11 -27.24
CA LEU A 59 2.08 -4.60 -27.06
C LEU A 59 2.24 -3.83 -25.74
N ALA A 60 1.25 -3.00 -25.38
CA ALA A 60 1.25 -2.30 -24.10
C ALA A 60 1.17 -3.28 -22.91
N ALA A 61 0.31 -4.30 -22.98
CA ALA A 61 0.20 -5.33 -21.95
C ALA A 61 1.52 -6.09 -21.77
N ILE A 62 2.13 -6.54 -22.86
CA ILE A 62 3.43 -7.23 -22.84
C ILE A 62 4.52 -6.30 -22.30
N GLY A 63 4.61 -5.07 -22.79
CA GLY A 63 5.62 -4.11 -22.35
C GLY A 63 5.50 -3.80 -20.85
N CYS A 64 4.30 -3.51 -20.37
CA CYS A 64 4.04 -3.25 -18.95
C CYS A 64 4.34 -4.48 -18.07
N ALA A 65 3.92 -5.67 -18.51
CA ALA A 65 4.16 -6.91 -17.78
C ALA A 65 5.66 -7.25 -17.71
N LEU A 66 6.40 -7.12 -18.82
CA LEU A 66 7.84 -7.40 -18.86
C LEU A 66 8.61 -6.40 -18.01
N ALA A 67 8.36 -5.10 -18.16
CA ALA A 67 9.05 -4.09 -17.35
C ALA A 67 8.73 -4.27 -15.86
N GLY A 68 7.46 -4.47 -15.52
CA GLY A 68 7.04 -4.77 -14.16
C GLY A 68 7.74 -6.01 -13.60
N ALA A 69 7.73 -7.12 -14.35
CA ALA A 69 8.36 -8.37 -13.97
C ALA A 69 9.88 -8.20 -13.77
N ILE A 70 10.60 -7.58 -14.70
CA ILE A 70 12.05 -7.36 -14.60
C ILE A 70 12.39 -6.57 -13.33
N VAL A 71 11.63 -5.52 -13.03
CA VAL A 71 11.91 -4.65 -11.88
C VAL A 71 11.60 -5.36 -10.55
N VAL A 72 10.52 -6.14 -10.47
CA VAL A 72 10.12 -6.84 -9.23
C VAL A 72 10.80 -8.21 -9.05
N LEU A 73 11.37 -8.78 -10.10
CA LEU A 73 11.98 -10.11 -10.09
C LEU A 73 13.05 -10.30 -9.00
N PRO A 74 13.99 -9.36 -8.77
CA PRO A 74 15.00 -9.52 -7.71
C PRO A 74 14.35 -9.75 -6.34
N PHE A 75 13.27 -8.99 -6.05
CA PHE A 75 12.51 -9.15 -4.82
C PHE A 75 11.81 -10.52 -4.75
N TRP A 76 11.16 -10.98 -5.83
CA TRP A 76 10.51 -12.29 -5.83
C TRP A 76 11.50 -13.45 -5.69
N LEU A 77 12.70 -13.34 -6.27
CA LEU A 77 13.76 -14.33 -6.10
C LEU A 77 14.24 -14.38 -4.66
N TRP A 78 14.44 -13.22 -4.03
CA TRP A 78 14.77 -13.13 -2.60
C TRP A 78 13.68 -13.74 -1.71
N ALA A 79 12.41 -13.46 -2.01
CA ALA A 79 11.25 -13.90 -1.25
C ALA A 79 11.04 -15.43 -1.31
N ARG A 80 11.42 -16.08 -2.43
CA ARG A 80 11.37 -17.56 -2.57
C ARG A 80 12.23 -18.30 -1.55
N GLY A 81 13.26 -17.65 -1.01
CA GLY A 81 14.11 -18.23 0.04
C GLY A 81 13.48 -18.19 1.44
N GLY A 82 12.27 -17.64 1.58
CA GLY A 82 11.54 -17.59 2.84
C GLY A 82 10.90 -18.94 3.20
N ILE A 83 10.64 -19.12 4.49
CA ILE A 83 9.82 -20.22 5.00
C ILE A 83 8.35 -19.89 4.70
N PRO A 84 7.51 -20.85 4.28
CA PRO A 84 6.07 -20.63 4.20
C PRO A 84 5.55 -20.15 5.56
N ASP A 85 5.09 -18.92 5.59
CA ASP A 85 4.65 -18.27 6.81
C ASP A 85 3.31 -18.90 7.28
N ALA A 86 3.03 -18.82 8.58
CA ALA A 86 1.74 -19.19 9.16
C ALA A 86 0.77 -18.03 9.09
N PHE A 87 -0.48 -18.31 8.73
CA PHE A 87 -1.54 -17.30 8.58
C PHE A 87 -1.51 -16.23 9.67
N ILE A 88 -1.33 -14.98 9.27
CA ILE A 88 -1.41 -13.82 10.16
C ILE A 88 -2.81 -13.23 9.97
N PRO A 89 -3.68 -13.17 10.98
CA PRO A 89 -5.02 -12.59 10.83
C PRO A 89 -4.97 -11.11 10.38
N HIS A 90 -5.93 -10.69 9.55
CA HIS A 90 -6.09 -9.28 9.18
C HIS A 90 -7.55 -8.95 8.91
N ASN A 91 -8.03 -7.86 9.49
CA ASN A 91 -9.46 -7.52 9.50
C ASN A 91 -10.01 -7.20 8.10
N SER A 92 -9.19 -6.77 7.14
CA SER A 92 -9.65 -6.61 5.74
C SER A 92 -10.01 -7.94 5.06
N ARG A 93 -9.72 -9.09 5.68
CA ARG A 93 -10.16 -10.43 5.25
C ARG A 93 -11.44 -10.90 5.94
N SER A 94 -11.97 -10.16 6.91
CA SER A 94 -13.21 -10.51 7.61
C SER A 94 -14.43 -10.41 6.67
N ASP A 95 -15.53 -11.05 7.07
CA ASP A 95 -16.86 -10.81 6.49
C ASP A 95 -17.44 -9.52 7.11
N PHE A 96 -17.53 -8.45 6.32
CA PHE A 96 -18.01 -7.14 6.78
C PHE A 96 -19.51 -7.13 7.10
N LEU A 97 -20.27 -8.18 6.76
CA LEU A 97 -21.67 -8.32 7.20
C LEU A 97 -21.78 -8.89 8.62
N ARG A 98 -20.71 -9.51 9.13
CA ARG A 98 -20.67 -10.15 10.46
C ARG A 98 -19.76 -9.42 11.45
N ASP A 99 -18.63 -8.90 10.96
CA ASP A 99 -17.67 -8.16 11.77
C ASP A 99 -17.88 -6.65 11.59
N LEU A 100 -18.64 -6.04 12.50
CA LEU A 100 -18.96 -4.62 12.47
C LEU A 100 -17.72 -3.72 12.64
N LYS A 101 -16.66 -4.21 13.30
CA LYS A 101 -15.41 -3.45 13.43
C LYS A 101 -14.67 -3.41 12.10
N ALA A 102 -14.56 -4.56 11.43
CA ALA A 102 -14.01 -4.60 10.07
C ALA A 102 -14.86 -3.79 9.08
N GLN A 103 -16.18 -3.84 9.19
CA GLN A 103 -17.09 -3.03 8.37
C GLN A 103 -16.83 -1.52 8.56
N ALA A 104 -16.77 -1.07 9.80
CA ALA A 104 -16.52 0.35 10.10
C ALA A 104 -15.20 0.83 9.48
N LEU A 105 -14.13 0.03 9.58
CA LEU A 105 -12.81 0.39 9.07
C LEU A 105 -12.71 0.29 7.54
N PHE A 106 -13.10 -0.84 6.94
CA PHE A 106 -12.77 -1.15 5.54
C PHE A 106 -13.91 -0.92 4.55
N LEU A 107 -15.16 -0.84 5.01
CA LEU A 107 -16.28 -0.44 4.16
C LEU A 107 -16.56 1.06 4.34
N TRP A 108 -16.94 1.47 5.54
CA TRP A 108 -17.33 2.86 5.79
C TRP A 108 -16.14 3.81 5.81
N GLY A 109 -15.05 3.43 6.48
CA GLY A 109 -13.81 4.21 6.54
C GLY A 109 -13.19 4.46 5.16
N VAL A 110 -13.20 3.46 4.28
CA VAL A 110 -12.57 3.58 2.96
C VAL A 110 -13.50 4.14 1.89
N TYR A 111 -14.74 3.67 1.82
CA TYR A 111 -15.66 4.04 0.74
C TYR A 111 -16.66 5.12 1.15
N GLY A 112 -17.20 5.06 2.37
CA GLY A 112 -18.23 5.99 2.84
C GLY A 112 -19.38 6.18 1.84
N LEU A 113 -19.67 7.43 1.48
CA LEU A 113 -20.73 7.79 0.52
C LEU A 113 -20.28 7.71 -0.95
N ILE A 114 -19.00 7.47 -1.23
CA ILE A 114 -18.43 7.53 -2.58
C ILE A 114 -19.11 6.55 -3.55
N PRO A 115 -19.39 5.28 -3.21
CA PRO A 115 -20.06 4.35 -4.13
C PRO A 115 -21.45 4.82 -4.55
N ALA A 116 -22.24 5.36 -3.62
CA ALA A 116 -23.59 5.86 -3.93
C ALA A 116 -23.53 7.05 -4.92
N LEU A 117 -22.62 8.00 -4.67
CA LEU A 117 -22.37 9.11 -5.59
C LEU A 117 -21.87 8.63 -6.95
N ALA A 118 -20.94 7.66 -6.96
CA ALA A 118 -20.38 7.12 -8.19
C ALA A 118 -21.42 6.38 -9.05
N ILE A 119 -22.31 5.60 -8.44
CA ILE A 119 -23.43 4.95 -9.15
C ILE A 119 -24.34 6.01 -9.79
N TYR A 120 -24.72 7.05 -9.04
CA TYR A 120 -25.53 8.14 -9.58
C TYR A 120 -24.79 8.87 -10.71
N GLY A 121 -23.50 9.15 -10.56
CA GLY A 121 -22.69 9.81 -11.57
C GLY A 121 -22.53 9.00 -12.85
N LEU A 122 -22.36 7.68 -12.72
CA LEU A 122 -22.33 6.75 -13.84
C LEU A 122 -23.66 6.74 -14.59
N TRP A 123 -24.79 6.72 -13.86
CA TRP A 123 -26.11 6.81 -14.47
C TRP A 123 -26.32 8.12 -15.25
N ARG A 124 -25.77 9.24 -14.75
CA ARG A 124 -25.83 10.54 -15.43
C ARG A 124 -24.96 10.63 -16.66
N ARG A 125 -23.88 9.87 -16.73
CA ARG A 125 -22.97 9.90 -17.87
C ARG A 125 -22.33 8.54 -18.07
N LEU A 126 -22.97 7.71 -18.90
CA LEU A 126 -22.39 6.46 -19.37
C LEU A 126 -21.75 6.68 -20.76
N ASP A 127 -20.43 6.79 -20.78
CA ASP A 127 -19.61 6.83 -21.99
C ASP A 127 -18.41 5.88 -21.86
N ARG A 128 -17.60 5.75 -22.90
CA ARG A 128 -16.46 4.81 -22.91
C ARG A 128 -15.46 5.07 -21.78
N ARG A 129 -15.29 6.33 -21.35
CA ARG A 129 -14.35 6.69 -20.30
C ARG A 129 -14.93 6.41 -18.93
N THR A 130 -16.18 6.77 -18.69
CA THR A 130 -16.84 6.48 -17.40
C THR A 130 -17.08 4.99 -17.22
N ALA A 131 -17.37 4.24 -18.29
CA ALA A 131 -17.43 2.78 -18.26
C ALA A 131 -16.09 2.14 -17.87
N ALA A 132 -14.97 2.60 -18.44
CA ALA A 132 -13.65 2.09 -18.07
C ALA A 132 -13.30 2.34 -16.60
N VAL A 133 -13.60 3.54 -16.10
CA VAL A 133 -13.43 3.88 -14.69
C VAL A 133 -14.35 3.03 -13.81
N ALA A 134 -15.60 2.81 -14.21
CA ALA A 134 -16.54 1.95 -13.49
C ALA A 134 -16.09 0.49 -13.46
N VAL A 135 -15.54 -0.05 -14.56
CA VAL A 135 -14.97 -1.41 -14.60
C VAL A 135 -13.78 -1.53 -13.66
N LEU A 136 -12.86 -0.56 -13.68
CA LEU A 136 -11.73 -0.52 -12.76
C LEU A 136 -12.20 -0.52 -11.30
N ALA A 137 -13.12 0.39 -10.98
CA ALA A 137 -13.68 0.54 -9.65
C ALA A 137 -14.47 -0.68 -9.18
N ALA A 138 -15.22 -1.33 -10.07
CA ALA A 138 -15.98 -2.53 -9.74
C ALA A 138 -15.07 -3.71 -9.43
N VAL A 139 -14.05 -3.98 -10.28
CA VAL A 139 -13.11 -5.08 -10.05
C VAL A 139 -12.33 -4.86 -8.76
N LEU A 140 -11.76 -3.67 -8.56
CA LEU A 140 -11.01 -3.36 -7.34
C LEU A 140 -11.91 -3.29 -6.10
N GLY A 141 -13.11 -2.73 -6.24
CA GLY A 141 -14.07 -2.59 -5.16
C GLY A 141 -14.55 -3.93 -4.64
N VAL A 142 -14.92 -4.84 -5.54
CA VAL A 142 -15.36 -6.19 -5.21
C VAL A 142 -14.24 -7.00 -4.56
N LEU A 143 -13.00 -6.91 -5.08
CA LEU A 143 -11.85 -7.52 -4.40
C LEU A 143 -11.63 -6.88 -3.02
N GLY A 144 -11.78 -5.57 -2.91
CA GLY A 144 -11.66 -4.80 -1.67
C GLY A 144 -12.71 -5.11 -0.60
N LEU A 145 -13.80 -5.79 -0.94
CA LEU A 145 -14.76 -6.32 0.05
C LEU A 145 -14.22 -7.51 0.85
N GLY A 146 -13.04 -8.02 0.49
CA GLY A 146 -12.37 -9.08 1.24
C GLY A 146 -13.24 -10.32 1.41
N GLY A 147 -13.36 -10.79 2.65
CA GLY A 147 -14.08 -12.03 2.99
C GLY A 147 -15.59 -11.93 2.88
N THR A 148 -16.11 -10.73 2.65
CA THR A 148 -17.55 -10.49 2.40
C THR A 148 -18.01 -11.14 1.09
N THR A 149 -17.10 -11.39 0.14
CA THR A 149 -17.40 -12.10 -1.10
C THR A 149 -16.46 -13.29 -1.28
N PRO A 150 -16.87 -14.36 -1.99
CA PRO A 150 -15.97 -15.50 -2.25
C PRO A 150 -14.90 -15.18 -3.32
N LEU A 151 -15.02 -14.05 -4.02
CA LEU A 151 -14.21 -13.74 -5.20
C LEU A 151 -12.71 -13.62 -4.89
N PRO A 152 -12.27 -12.91 -3.83
CA PRO A 152 -10.86 -12.90 -3.46
C PRO A 152 -10.24 -14.30 -3.27
N ALA A 153 -10.93 -15.20 -2.58
CA ALA A 153 -10.46 -16.57 -2.39
C ALA A 153 -10.45 -17.37 -3.71
N LEU A 154 -11.45 -17.18 -4.57
CA LEU A 154 -11.51 -17.84 -5.89
C LEU A 154 -10.40 -17.36 -6.83
N VAL A 155 -10.11 -16.05 -6.83
CA VAL A 155 -9.12 -15.44 -7.75
C VAL A 155 -7.68 -15.73 -7.30
N PHE A 156 -7.41 -15.68 -5.99
CA PHE A 156 -6.05 -15.80 -5.46
C PHE A 156 -5.74 -17.17 -4.85
N GLY A 157 -6.73 -18.05 -4.71
CA GLY A 157 -6.57 -19.36 -4.08
C GLY A 157 -6.01 -19.21 -2.66
N ARG A 158 -4.97 -19.98 -2.34
CA ARG A 158 -4.31 -19.92 -1.03
C ARG A 158 -3.62 -18.58 -0.75
N GLN A 159 -3.28 -17.80 -1.77
CA GLN A 159 -2.58 -16.53 -1.58
C GLN A 159 -3.48 -15.43 -1.04
N TRP A 160 -4.80 -15.62 -1.08
CA TRP A 160 -5.76 -14.69 -0.47
C TRP A 160 -5.48 -14.49 1.04
N GLU A 161 -5.00 -15.54 1.72
CA GLU A 161 -4.68 -15.52 3.15
C GLU A 161 -3.56 -14.54 3.52
N TRP A 162 -2.80 -14.07 2.54
CA TRP A 162 -1.61 -13.23 2.72
C TRP A 162 -1.79 -11.81 2.18
N LEU A 163 -2.83 -11.59 1.37
CA LEU A 163 -3.13 -10.28 0.81
C LEU A 163 -3.93 -9.43 1.81
N THR A 164 -3.72 -8.12 1.73
CA THR A 164 -4.49 -7.14 2.48
C THR A 164 -5.43 -6.42 1.51
N TYR A 165 -6.74 -6.58 1.74
CA TYR A 165 -7.78 -6.17 0.79
C TYR A 165 -8.15 -4.69 0.85
N ASP A 166 -7.73 -4.02 1.92
CA ASP A 166 -7.75 -2.56 2.07
C ASP A 166 -7.01 -1.84 0.92
N ARG A 167 -5.96 -2.44 0.33
CA ARG A 167 -5.28 -1.86 -0.84
C ARG A 167 -6.18 -1.85 -2.06
N PHE A 168 -6.92 -2.93 -2.30
CA PHE A 168 -7.91 -2.98 -3.39
C PHE A 168 -9.05 -2.01 -3.11
N ALA A 169 -9.50 -1.93 -1.85
CA ALA A 169 -10.56 -1.01 -1.46
C ALA A 169 -10.18 0.46 -1.66
N LEU A 170 -8.97 0.85 -1.25
CA LEU A 170 -8.44 2.20 -1.43
C LEU A 170 -8.41 2.59 -2.91
N TRP A 171 -7.83 1.74 -3.76
CA TRP A 171 -7.76 2.03 -5.20
C TRP A 171 -9.12 1.96 -5.89
N GLY A 172 -10.04 1.11 -5.42
CA GLY A 172 -11.43 1.10 -5.82
C GLY A 172 -12.12 2.42 -5.49
N ALA A 173 -11.98 2.92 -4.26
CA ALA A 173 -12.52 4.21 -3.83
C ALA A 173 -11.95 5.38 -4.66
N ILE A 174 -10.63 5.40 -4.89
CA ILE A 174 -9.98 6.40 -5.75
C ILE A 174 -10.56 6.36 -7.18
N ALA A 175 -10.73 5.15 -7.74
CA ALA A 175 -11.33 4.97 -9.05
C ALA A 175 -12.80 5.44 -9.12
N LEU A 176 -13.54 5.42 -8.01
CA LEU A 176 -14.92 5.93 -7.97
C LEU A 176 -14.99 7.47 -7.94
N LEU A 177 -13.94 8.18 -7.52
CA LEU A 177 -13.96 9.64 -7.35
C LEU A 177 -14.36 10.43 -8.61
N PRO A 178 -13.87 10.12 -9.83
CA PRO A 178 -14.32 10.83 -11.02
C PRO A 178 -15.82 10.68 -11.29
N LEU A 179 -16.40 9.51 -11.00
CA LEU A 179 -17.84 9.27 -11.15
C LEU A 179 -18.63 10.03 -10.08
N ALA A 180 -18.15 10.01 -8.83
CA ALA A 180 -18.72 10.83 -7.76
C ALA A 180 -18.66 12.34 -8.09
N GLY A 181 -17.58 12.79 -8.73
CA GLY A 181 -17.45 14.18 -9.21
C GLY A 181 -18.49 14.55 -10.28
N ILE A 182 -18.82 13.62 -11.19
CA ILE A 182 -19.91 13.81 -12.17
C ILE A 182 -21.26 13.97 -11.45
N ALA A 183 -21.52 13.15 -10.43
CA ALA A 183 -22.72 13.26 -9.61
C ALA A 183 -22.85 14.64 -8.94
N ILE A 184 -21.80 15.09 -8.25
CA ILE A 184 -21.78 16.39 -7.58
C ILE A 184 -21.94 17.53 -8.58
N SER A 185 -21.22 17.49 -9.70
CA SER A 185 -21.32 18.51 -10.76
C SER A 185 -22.73 18.59 -11.33
N HIS A 186 -23.37 17.44 -11.57
CA HIS A 186 -24.76 17.38 -12.03
C HIS A 186 -25.71 17.98 -10.98
N LEU A 187 -25.62 17.58 -9.71
CA LEU A 187 -26.47 18.09 -8.64
C LEU A 187 -26.35 19.62 -8.46
N LEU A 188 -25.13 20.16 -8.55
CA LEU A 188 -24.88 21.62 -8.50
C LEU A 188 -25.46 22.37 -9.70
N SER A 189 -25.52 21.72 -10.87
CA SER A 189 -26.07 22.30 -12.10
C SER A 189 -27.60 22.37 -12.11
N LEU A 190 -28.27 21.64 -11.21
CA LEU A 190 -29.73 21.66 -11.11
C LEU A 190 -30.22 23.05 -10.69
N ARG A 191 -31.32 23.50 -11.29
CA ARG A 191 -32.00 24.77 -10.94
C ARG A 191 -32.91 24.65 -9.71
N ILE A 192 -32.89 23.51 -9.02
CA ILE A 192 -33.66 23.28 -7.79
C ILE A 192 -32.75 23.36 -6.57
N ALA A 193 -33.19 24.08 -5.54
CA ALA A 193 -32.42 24.29 -4.31
C ALA A 193 -32.02 22.96 -3.64
N ALA A 194 -32.94 21.99 -3.61
CA ALA A 194 -32.69 20.67 -3.03
C ALA A 194 -31.48 19.95 -3.64
N GLY A 195 -31.26 20.07 -4.95
CA GLY A 195 -30.10 19.45 -5.62
C GLY A 195 -28.77 20.06 -5.16
N ARG A 196 -28.71 21.39 -5.04
CA ARG A 196 -27.53 22.10 -4.53
C ARG A 196 -27.29 21.79 -3.05
N VAL A 197 -28.35 21.78 -2.23
CA VAL A 197 -28.27 21.40 -0.82
C VAL A 197 -27.73 19.98 -0.67
N LEU A 198 -28.23 19.02 -1.46
CA LEU A 198 -27.74 17.65 -1.43
C LEU A 198 -26.27 17.54 -1.84
N ALA A 199 -25.84 18.27 -2.88
CA ALA A 199 -24.44 18.29 -3.30
C ALA A 199 -23.52 18.86 -2.20
N ILE A 200 -23.91 19.98 -1.59
CA ILE A 200 -23.18 20.60 -0.49
C ILE A 200 -23.15 19.66 0.71
N ALA A 201 -24.29 19.08 1.09
CA ALA A 201 -24.37 18.13 2.21
C ALA A 201 -23.48 16.90 1.98
N ALA A 202 -23.44 16.35 0.76
CA ALA A 202 -22.57 15.25 0.40
C ALA A 202 -21.08 15.62 0.49
N LEU A 203 -20.68 16.77 -0.06
CA LEU A 203 -19.31 17.27 0.02
C LEU A 203 -18.88 17.54 1.47
N THR A 204 -19.73 18.20 2.24
CA THR A 204 -19.51 18.47 3.67
C THR A 204 -19.43 17.16 4.44
N GLY A 205 -20.33 16.21 4.21
CA GLY A 205 -20.34 14.91 4.88
C GLY A 205 -19.07 14.10 4.60
N VAL A 206 -18.64 14.00 3.34
CA VAL A 206 -17.39 13.33 2.95
C VAL A 206 -16.17 14.04 3.57
N SER A 207 -16.15 15.37 3.55
CA SER A 207 -15.02 16.16 4.10
C SER A 207 -14.93 16.06 5.62
N LEU A 208 -16.07 16.14 6.32
CA LEU A 208 -16.11 15.97 7.78
C LEU A 208 -15.74 14.54 8.18
N PHE A 209 -16.23 13.54 7.46
CA PHE A 209 -15.89 12.15 7.72
C PHE A 209 -14.39 11.89 7.52
N ALA A 210 -13.83 12.30 6.37
CA ALA A 210 -12.40 12.16 6.10
C ALA A 210 -11.54 12.97 7.09
N GLY A 211 -11.99 14.17 7.46
CA GLY A 211 -11.33 15.00 8.47
C GLY A 211 -11.36 14.37 9.86
N ALA A 212 -12.50 13.80 10.28
CA ALA A 212 -12.63 13.11 11.55
C ALA A 212 -11.74 11.86 11.60
N ASP A 213 -11.71 11.06 10.54
CA ASP A 213 -10.85 9.88 10.43
C ASP A 213 -9.35 10.25 10.48
N ALA A 214 -8.95 11.32 9.78
CA ALA A 214 -7.59 11.84 9.84
C ALA A 214 -7.23 12.35 11.25
N VAL A 215 -8.14 13.08 11.91
CA VAL A 215 -7.93 13.55 13.29
C VAL A 215 -7.85 12.38 14.25
N MET A 216 -8.72 11.38 14.15
CA MET A 216 -8.66 10.17 14.98
C MET A 216 -7.40 9.35 14.74
N SER A 217 -6.85 9.37 13.53
CA SER A 217 -5.55 8.74 13.24
C SER A 217 -4.37 9.48 13.91
N VAL A 218 -4.50 10.80 14.12
CA VAL A 218 -3.47 11.64 14.76
C VAL A 218 -3.62 11.71 16.28
N LEU A 219 -4.86 11.80 16.77
CA LEU A 219 -5.24 12.01 18.17
C LEU A 219 -5.76 10.76 18.88
N GLY A 220 -6.12 9.71 18.13
CA GLY A 220 -6.43 8.41 18.69
C GLY A 220 -5.28 7.97 19.60
N PRO A 221 -5.55 7.13 20.62
CA PRO A 221 -4.56 6.80 21.62
C PRO A 221 -3.30 6.41 20.89
N ALA A 222 -2.30 7.30 20.95
CA ALA A 222 -0.97 6.94 20.55
C ALA A 222 -0.68 5.80 21.51
N LEU A 223 -0.76 4.56 21.02
CA LEU A 223 -0.02 3.47 21.63
C LEU A 223 1.33 4.09 21.99
N PRO A 224 1.84 3.93 23.23
CA PRO A 224 3.00 4.66 23.74
C PRO A 224 4.24 4.26 22.93
N TYR A 225 4.29 4.75 21.70
CA TYR A 225 5.21 4.40 20.67
C TYR A 225 6.36 5.36 20.83
N GLN A 226 7.55 4.79 20.89
CA GLN A 226 8.72 5.59 21.11
C GLN A 226 9.00 6.42 19.86
N ARG A 227 8.79 7.74 19.97
CA ARG A 227 9.11 8.67 18.89
C ARG A 227 10.60 8.96 18.81
N ASP A 228 11.28 8.98 19.95
CA ASP A 228 12.73 9.17 20.02
C ASP A 228 13.47 7.84 20.26
N LEU A 229 14.00 7.28 19.18
CA LEU A 229 14.75 6.03 19.18
C LEU A 229 16.25 6.23 19.47
N GLN A 230 16.69 7.48 19.61
CA GLN A 230 18.09 7.84 19.78
C GLN A 230 18.73 7.21 21.02
N PRO A 231 18.06 7.13 22.20
CA PRO A 231 18.63 6.48 23.37
C PRO A 231 18.98 5.01 23.11
N ILE A 232 18.07 4.27 22.45
CA ILE A 232 18.28 2.86 22.09
C ILE A 232 19.45 2.73 21.11
N ALA A 233 19.49 3.55 20.06
CA ALA A 233 20.54 3.51 19.06
C ALA A 233 21.91 3.83 19.67
N GLN A 234 22.02 4.86 20.50
CA GLN A 234 23.26 5.23 21.20
C GLN A 234 23.73 4.12 22.14
N PHE A 235 22.81 3.53 22.91
CA PHE A 235 23.10 2.40 23.77
C PHE A 235 23.72 1.23 22.98
N MET A 236 23.11 0.87 21.84
CA MET A 236 23.60 -0.21 20.99
C MET A 236 24.94 0.13 20.31
N ASN A 237 25.09 1.35 19.82
CA ASN A 237 26.30 1.82 19.13
C ASN A 237 27.51 1.92 20.07
N ASN A 238 27.29 2.04 21.37
CA ASN A 238 28.35 2.03 22.38
C ASN A 238 28.86 0.61 22.67
N GLY A 239 29.45 -0.05 21.66
CA GLY A 239 30.14 -1.33 21.81
C GLY A 239 29.25 -2.58 21.95
N ARG A 240 27.94 -2.48 21.73
CA ARG A 240 26.97 -3.57 21.93
C ARG A 240 26.44 -4.20 20.63
N THR A 241 27.04 -3.85 19.50
CA THR A 241 26.62 -4.28 18.14
C THR A 241 26.95 -5.75 17.83
N ALA A 242 27.74 -6.40 18.68
CA ALA A 242 28.05 -7.83 18.56
C ALA A 242 26.90 -8.77 18.99
N TRP A 243 25.77 -8.22 19.41
CA TRP A 243 24.55 -8.96 19.79
C TRP A 243 23.32 -8.33 19.14
N ARG A 244 22.22 -9.10 19.15
CA ARG A 244 20.93 -8.61 18.69
C ARG A 244 20.15 -7.93 19.78
N TYR A 245 19.31 -6.99 19.37
CA TYR A 245 18.29 -6.39 20.22
C TYR A 245 16.89 -6.86 19.83
N GLN A 246 15.95 -6.73 20.77
CA GLN A 246 14.52 -6.87 20.55
C GLN A 246 13.80 -5.71 21.23
N THR A 247 12.76 -5.18 20.59
CA THR A 247 11.89 -4.16 21.19
C THR A 247 10.56 -4.77 21.61
N PHE A 248 9.93 -4.17 22.61
CA PHE A 248 8.61 -4.54 23.11
C PHE A 248 7.80 -3.29 23.44
N GLY A 249 6.76 -3.02 22.64
CA GLY A 249 5.91 -1.83 22.78
C GLY A 249 6.48 -0.55 22.16
N VAL A 250 7.56 -0.62 21.35
CA VAL A 250 8.08 0.54 20.63
C VAL A 250 7.17 0.94 19.46
N GLY A 251 6.51 -0.04 18.83
CA GLY A 251 5.66 0.12 17.66
C GLY A 251 6.40 0.11 16.33
N ASP A 252 5.64 0.37 15.26
CA ASP A 252 6.15 0.47 13.89
C ASP A 252 7.36 1.42 13.72
N PRO A 253 7.49 2.55 14.44
CA PRO A 253 8.69 3.38 14.38
C PRO A 253 9.98 2.61 14.69
N GLY A 254 9.91 1.54 15.50
CA GLY A 254 11.05 0.70 15.88
C GLY A 254 11.79 0.10 14.68
N ALA A 255 11.15 -0.07 13.52
CA ALA A 255 11.82 -0.48 12.29
C ALA A 255 12.96 0.46 11.88
N ARG A 256 12.86 1.75 12.22
CA ARG A 256 13.89 2.76 11.94
C ARG A 256 15.18 2.50 12.71
N LEU A 257 15.17 1.74 13.81
CA LEU A 257 16.41 1.39 14.53
C LEU A 257 17.42 0.69 13.62
N GLY A 258 16.96 -0.12 12.66
CA GLY A 258 17.83 -0.80 11.69
C GLY A 258 18.62 0.15 10.77
N THR A 259 18.26 1.44 10.71
CA THR A 259 19.04 2.47 10.00
C THR A 259 19.85 3.37 10.93
N MET A 260 19.68 3.23 12.25
CA MET A 260 20.33 4.07 13.27
C MET A 260 21.46 3.33 14.02
N THR A 261 21.49 2.00 13.96
CA THR A 261 22.54 1.16 14.55
C THR A 261 22.88 -0.02 13.63
N PRO A 262 24.16 -0.48 13.58
CA PRO A 262 24.51 -1.70 12.88
C PRO A 262 24.17 -2.97 13.68
N ALA A 263 23.71 -2.83 14.94
CA ALA A 263 23.17 -3.96 15.67
C ALA A 263 21.93 -4.49 14.94
N THR A 264 21.76 -5.81 14.89
CA THR A 264 20.64 -6.44 14.16
C THR A 264 19.54 -6.88 15.10
N THR A 265 18.35 -7.09 14.57
CA THR A 265 17.23 -7.76 15.25
C THR A 265 16.75 -8.91 14.37
N ILE A 266 16.06 -9.89 14.97
CA ILE A 266 15.34 -10.92 14.20
C ILE A 266 13.94 -10.47 13.79
N ASP A 267 13.42 -9.43 14.44
CA ASP A 267 12.06 -8.91 14.25
C ASP A 267 12.04 -7.80 13.18
N GLY A 268 10.86 -7.41 12.74
CA GLY A 268 10.71 -6.34 11.76
C GLY A 268 9.31 -6.21 11.18
N THR A 269 9.05 -5.07 10.55
CA THR A 269 7.74 -4.73 9.97
C THR A 269 7.41 -5.48 8.69
N TYR A 270 8.35 -6.26 8.15
CA TYR A 270 8.15 -7.11 6.99
C TYR A 270 7.92 -8.56 7.42
N TYR A 271 6.67 -9.01 7.36
CA TYR A 271 6.23 -10.30 7.90
C TYR A 271 5.99 -11.39 6.86
N THR A 272 6.43 -11.19 5.62
CA THR A 272 6.41 -12.24 4.58
C THR A 272 7.83 -12.69 4.24
N ALA A 273 7.96 -13.93 3.78
CA ALA A 273 9.24 -14.55 3.41
C ALA A 273 10.26 -14.60 4.56
N ARG A 274 9.78 -14.79 5.79
CA ARG A 274 10.65 -14.86 6.97
C ARG A 274 11.56 -16.07 6.88
N ARG A 275 12.81 -15.90 7.30
CA ARG A 275 13.80 -16.99 7.39
C ARG A 275 14.00 -17.52 8.81
N VAL A 276 13.37 -16.87 9.79
CA VAL A 276 13.44 -17.21 11.21
C VAL A 276 12.22 -18.08 11.55
N PRO A 277 12.38 -19.40 11.79
CA PRO A 277 11.25 -20.31 11.96
C PRO A 277 10.28 -19.92 13.07
N VAL A 278 10.78 -19.40 14.19
CA VAL A 278 9.94 -19.00 15.33
C VAL A 278 9.04 -17.81 14.99
N LEU A 279 9.43 -16.98 14.03
CA LEU A 279 8.62 -15.87 13.52
C LEU A 279 7.76 -16.27 12.33
N ALA A 280 8.27 -17.11 11.43
CA ALA A 280 7.51 -17.58 10.27
C ALA A 280 6.29 -18.39 10.72
N ARG A 281 6.41 -19.20 11.77
CA ARG A 281 5.34 -20.10 12.26
C ARG A 281 4.50 -19.52 13.39
N SER A 282 4.67 -18.24 13.71
CA SER A 282 4.06 -17.62 14.89
C SER A 282 2.61 -17.21 14.68
N GLY A 283 2.24 -16.84 13.45
CA GLY A 283 0.95 -16.19 13.16
C GLY A 283 0.86 -14.75 13.68
N ILE A 284 1.97 -14.12 14.11
CA ILE A 284 2.00 -12.73 14.58
C ILE A 284 2.80 -11.80 13.67
N GLY A 285 2.39 -10.54 13.61
CA GLY A 285 3.01 -9.51 12.79
C GLY A 285 4.41 -9.09 13.25
N MET A 286 4.64 -8.91 14.55
CA MET A 286 5.95 -8.53 15.14
C MET A 286 6.04 -9.02 16.58
N LEU A 287 7.25 -9.33 17.07
CA LEU A 287 7.45 -9.62 18.50
C LEU A 287 7.23 -8.39 19.37
N ASP A 288 7.51 -7.19 18.84
CA ASP A 288 7.26 -5.92 19.52
C ASP A 288 5.81 -5.76 20.01
N ALA A 289 4.86 -6.28 19.23
CA ALA A 289 3.42 -6.27 19.53
C ALA A 289 2.88 -7.66 19.88
N ALA A 290 3.72 -8.62 20.30
CA ALA A 290 3.32 -10.01 20.50
C ALA A 290 2.11 -10.17 21.45
N LEU A 291 2.04 -9.41 22.54
CA LEU A 291 0.92 -9.49 23.50
C LEU A 291 -0.38 -8.88 22.98
N TRP A 292 -0.32 -8.06 21.92
CA TRP A 292 -1.51 -7.60 21.21
C TRP A 292 -2.07 -8.69 20.29
N TRP A 293 -1.19 -9.39 19.57
CA TRP A 293 -1.56 -10.50 18.67
C TRP A 293 -1.97 -11.77 19.42
N ASP A 294 -1.23 -12.12 20.47
CA ASP A 294 -1.42 -13.31 21.30
C ASP A 294 -1.40 -12.90 22.78
N PRO A 295 -2.55 -12.49 23.34
CA PRO A 295 -2.65 -12.07 24.74
C PRO A 295 -2.25 -13.16 25.75
N SER A 296 -2.25 -14.44 25.35
CA SER A 296 -1.80 -15.55 26.21
C SER A 296 -0.27 -15.56 26.42
N GLY A 297 0.47 -14.83 25.58
CA GLY A 297 1.92 -14.78 25.56
C GLY A 297 2.61 -16.08 25.15
N THR A 298 1.87 -17.03 24.56
CA THR A 298 2.42 -18.33 24.17
C THR A 298 3.50 -18.19 23.11
N THR A 299 3.25 -17.37 22.10
CA THR A 299 4.21 -17.07 21.03
C THR A 299 5.46 -16.35 21.56
N LEU A 300 5.26 -15.38 22.46
CA LEU A 300 6.35 -14.67 23.12
C LEU A 300 7.24 -15.63 23.92
N ARG A 301 6.66 -16.51 24.73
CA ARG A 301 7.42 -17.53 25.48
C ARG A 301 8.25 -18.41 24.56
N ARG A 302 7.70 -18.88 23.43
CA ARG A 302 8.44 -19.68 22.44
C ARG A 302 9.61 -18.91 21.83
N ALA A 303 9.42 -17.62 21.52
CA ALA A 303 10.48 -16.78 20.97
C ALA A 303 11.60 -16.52 21.98
N LEU A 304 11.24 -16.21 23.24
CA LEU A 304 12.22 -16.00 24.31
C LEU A 304 12.98 -17.27 24.67
N ALA A 305 12.35 -18.45 24.60
CA ALA A 305 13.01 -19.74 24.85
C ALA A 305 14.18 -20.03 23.89
N VAL A 306 14.21 -19.39 22.71
CA VAL A 306 15.28 -19.51 21.71
C VAL A 306 16.12 -18.24 21.57
N ALA A 307 16.02 -17.30 22.51
CA ALA A 307 16.74 -16.03 22.46
C ALA A 307 18.27 -16.20 22.30
N ASN A 308 18.87 -17.18 22.99
CA ASN A 308 20.30 -17.49 22.89
C ASN A 308 20.70 -17.99 21.50
N HIS A 309 19.86 -18.81 20.87
CA HIS A 309 20.12 -19.30 19.51
C HIS A 309 20.23 -18.15 18.50
N TYR A 310 19.48 -17.06 18.74
CA TYR A 310 19.51 -15.87 17.91
C TYR A 310 20.39 -14.74 18.46
N SER A 311 21.22 -14.98 19.48
CA SER A 311 22.09 -13.95 20.08
C SER A 311 21.33 -12.71 20.56
N ILE A 312 20.07 -12.84 21.01
CA ILE A 312 19.29 -11.73 21.55
C ILE A 312 19.77 -11.46 22.97
N ARG A 313 20.51 -10.37 23.13
CA ARG A 313 21.07 -9.95 24.42
C ARG A 313 20.26 -8.83 25.05
N TRP A 314 19.81 -7.87 24.24
CA TRP A 314 19.21 -6.64 24.74
C TRP A 314 17.72 -6.59 24.40
N ALA A 315 16.90 -6.32 25.41
CA ALA A 315 15.47 -6.08 25.25
C ALA A 315 15.13 -4.67 25.72
N PHE A 316 14.46 -3.90 24.86
CA PHE A 316 13.99 -2.53 25.14
C PHE A 316 12.48 -2.54 25.28
N VAL A 317 11.98 -2.19 26.45
CA VAL A 317 10.58 -2.42 26.84
C VAL A 317 9.91 -1.09 27.19
N LEU A 318 8.84 -0.76 26.47
CA LEU A 318 7.93 0.35 26.83
C LEU A 318 6.61 -0.17 27.41
N ASP A 319 6.21 -1.39 27.05
CA ASP A 319 5.02 -2.01 27.62
C ASP A 319 5.42 -2.90 28.82
N PRO A 320 5.08 -2.51 30.06
CA PRO A 320 5.52 -3.21 31.25
C PRO A 320 4.98 -4.65 31.35
N ARG A 321 3.94 -5.00 30.57
CA ARG A 321 3.39 -6.37 30.53
C ARG A 321 4.41 -7.41 30.06
N TYR A 322 5.48 -7.00 29.36
CA TYR A 322 6.54 -7.90 28.90
C TYR A 322 7.54 -8.28 30.01
N GLY A 323 7.64 -7.51 31.09
CA GLY A 323 8.67 -7.70 32.13
C GLY A 323 8.63 -9.08 32.79
N SER A 324 7.44 -9.59 33.10
CA SER A 324 7.28 -10.93 33.71
C SER A 324 7.75 -12.06 32.80
N TYR A 325 7.55 -11.93 31.49
CA TYR A 325 8.01 -12.89 30.49
C TYR A 325 9.53 -12.88 30.33
N LEU A 326 10.13 -11.69 30.32
CA LEU A 326 11.57 -11.51 30.24
C LEU A 326 12.27 -12.07 31.47
N HIS A 327 11.76 -11.78 32.66
CA HIS A 327 12.25 -12.33 33.92
C HIS A 327 12.19 -13.87 33.92
N ALA A 328 11.05 -14.45 33.52
CA ALA A 328 10.89 -15.90 33.42
C ALA A 328 11.84 -16.54 32.38
N ALA A 329 12.24 -15.79 31.36
CA ALA A 329 13.22 -16.21 30.36
C ALA A 329 14.68 -15.97 30.79
N GLY A 330 14.92 -15.48 32.02
CA GLY A 330 16.26 -15.26 32.57
C GLY A 330 16.92 -13.94 32.16
N PHE A 331 16.16 -12.99 31.60
CA PHE A 331 16.64 -11.63 31.40
C PHE A 331 16.65 -10.88 32.75
N VAL A 332 17.64 -10.01 32.94
CA VAL A 332 17.85 -9.23 34.16
C VAL A 332 17.68 -7.74 33.84
N PRO A 333 16.94 -6.97 34.64
CA PRO A 333 16.76 -5.54 34.42
C PRO A 333 18.08 -4.78 34.59
N ARG A 334 18.25 -3.71 33.81
CA ARG A 334 19.36 -2.76 33.83
C ARG A 334 18.85 -1.34 34.01
N GLU A 335 19.76 -0.38 34.10
CA GLU A 335 19.41 1.03 34.18
C GLU A 335 18.53 1.42 32.97
N PRO A 336 17.35 2.02 33.20
CA PRO A 336 16.46 2.40 32.12
C PRO A 336 17.05 3.56 31.30
N LEU A 337 16.64 3.67 30.04
CA LEU A 337 17.01 4.80 29.19
C LEU A 337 15.98 5.93 29.32
N PRO A 338 16.37 7.18 28.98
CA PRO A 338 15.43 8.29 28.88
C PRO A 338 14.21 7.95 28.02
N GLY A 339 13.06 8.52 28.37
CA GLY A 339 11.79 8.25 27.68
C GLY A 339 11.02 7.05 28.19
N GLY A 340 11.36 6.53 29.39
CA GLY A 340 10.61 5.43 30.02
C GLY A 340 10.87 4.08 29.35
N ILE A 341 12.09 3.87 28.85
CA ILE A 341 12.48 2.64 28.17
C ILE A 341 13.21 1.74 29.17
N ASP A 342 12.57 0.67 29.60
CA ASP A 342 13.20 -0.33 30.44
C ASP A 342 14.19 -1.15 29.61
N VAL A 343 15.39 -1.39 30.17
CA VAL A 343 16.43 -2.19 29.54
C VAL A 343 16.55 -3.51 30.27
N TRP A 344 16.51 -4.59 29.51
CA TRP A 344 16.68 -5.95 30.01
C TRP A 344 17.85 -6.62 29.29
N GLU A 345 18.70 -7.31 30.04
CA GLU A 345 19.85 -8.03 29.51
C GLU A 345 19.69 -9.54 29.71
N ASN A 346 19.91 -10.31 28.65
CA ASN A 346 20.16 -11.74 28.72
C ASN A 346 21.67 -11.99 28.85
N PRO A 347 22.18 -12.31 30.05
CA PRO A 347 23.62 -12.44 30.30
C PRO A 347 24.25 -13.62 29.55
N THR A 348 23.44 -14.63 29.20
CA THR A 348 23.89 -15.87 28.55
C THR A 348 23.95 -15.80 27.02
N ALA A 349 23.50 -14.69 26.43
CA ALA A 349 23.44 -14.55 24.97
C ALA A 349 24.85 -14.60 24.34
N PRO A 350 25.11 -15.56 23.42
CA PRO A 350 26.39 -15.65 22.73
C PRO A 350 26.56 -14.48 21.75
N ARG A 351 27.81 -14.09 21.50
CA ARG A 351 28.12 -13.13 20.44
C ARG A 351 27.69 -13.66 19.07
N LEU A 352 27.32 -12.74 18.18
CA LEU A 352 27.04 -13.07 16.80
C LEU A 352 28.28 -13.68 16.11
N PRO A 353 28.11 -14.72 15.28
CA PRO A 353 29.18 -15.21 14.41
C PRO A 353 29.70 -14.09 13.50
N ALA A 354 31.00 -14.09 13.19
CA ALA A 354 31.60 -13.05 12.35
C ALA A 354 30.94 -12.91 10.96
N ALA A 355 30.43 -14.02 10.41
CA ALA A 355 29.67 -14.02 9.16
C ALA A 355 28.31 -13.30 9.28
N ALA A 356 27.66 -13.38 10.45
CA ALA A 356 26.38 -12.72 10.72
C ALA A 356 26.53 -11.21 11.04
N LEU A 357 27.75 -10.77 11.41
CA LEU A 357 28.08 -9.35 11.58
C LEU A 357 28.21 -8.60 10.24
N ARG A 358 28.33 -9.33 9.11
CA ARG A 358 28.47 -8.75 7.76
C ARG A 358 27.13 -8.39 7.11
N PHE A 359 26.11 -8.04 7.89
CA PHE A 359 24.94 -7.40 7.32
C PHE A 359 25.40 -6.05 6.74
N GLY A 360 25.56 -5.95 5.41
CA GLY A 360 26.07 -4.68 4.86
C GLY A 360 26.54 -4.64 3.41
N VAL A 361 26.84 -5.77 2.74
CA VAL A 361 27.16 -5.72 1.30
C VAL A 361 25.99 -6.29 0.51
N PRO A 362 25.31 -5.49 -0.33
CA PRO A 362 24.23 -6.01 -1.15
C PRO A 362 24.79 -7.04 -2.14
N ASP A 363 24.14 -8.19 -2.22
CA ASP A 363 24.39 -9.12 -3.32
C ASP A 363 23.83 -8.55 -4.63
N VAL A 364 24.01 -9.27 -5.74
CA VAL A 364 23.52 -8.83 -7.06
C VAL A 364 22.01 -8.55 -7.02
N GLN A 365 21.22 -9.35 -6.29
CA GLN A 365 19.77 -9.14 -6.17
C GLN A 365 19.46 -7.86 -5.39
N GLY A 366 20.19 -7.59 -4.30
CA GLY A 366 20.08 -6.37 -3.51
C GLY A 366 20.43 -5.12 -4.30
N VAL A 367 21.50 -5.16 -5.10
CA VAL A 367 21.85 -4.05 -6.00
C VAL A 367 20.74 -3.81 -7.03
N LEU A 368 20.28 -4.86 -7.71
CA LEU A 368 19.20 -4.74 -8.70
C LEU A 368 17.91 -4.20 -8.08
N TRP A 369 17.53 -4.68 -6.90
CA TRP A 369 16.36 -4.19 -6.19
C TRP A 369 16.51 -2.72 -5.74
N GLY A 370 17.72 -2.30 -5.37
CA GLY A 370 18.01 -0.91 -5.04
C GLY A 370 18.02 0.03 -6.24
N THR A 371 18.37 -0.46 -7.44
CA THR A 371 18.57 0.41 -8.62
C THR A 371 17.46 0.36 -9.65
N LEU A 372 16.88 -0.81 -9.95
CA LEU A 372 15.88 -0.96 -11.03
C LEU A 372 14.60 -0.13 -10.79
N PRO A 373 14.03 -0.06 -9.57
CA PRO A 373 12.88 0.80 -9.30
C PRO A 373 13.17 2.28 -9.59
N LEU A 374 14.34 2.76 -9.13
CA LEU A 374 14.78 4.13 -9.33
C LEU A 374 15.05 4.44 -10.81
N ALA A 375 15.66 3.50 -11.54
CA ALA A 375 15.89 3.62 -12.98
C ALA A 375 14.56 3.67 -13.77
N SER A 376 13.57 2.85 -13.39
CA SER A 376 12.24 2.89 -13.99
C SER A 376 11.56 4.23 -13.77
N PHE A 377 11.68 4.80 -12.56
CA PHE A 377 11.12 6.11 -12.25
C PHE A 377 11.87 7.24 -12.97
N ALA A 378 13.20 7.19 -13.01
CA ALA A 378 14.02 8.16 -13.75
C ALA A 378 13.68 8.16 -15.25
N LEU A 379 13.43 6.98 -15.84
CA LEU A 379 12.95 6.87 -17.22
C LEU A 379 11.61 7.58 -17.42
N VAL A 380 10.67 7.46 -16.48
CA VAL A 380 9.38 8.19 -16.53
C VAL A 380 9.62 9.69 -16.52
N LEU A 381 10.45 10.19 -15.61
CA LEU A 381 10.76 11.62 -15.51
C LEU A 381 11.40 12.14 -16.81
N LEU A 382 12.37 11.40 -17.36
CA LEU A 382 13.04 11.75 -18.61
C LEU A 382 12.05 11.82 -19.79
N LEU A 383 11.22 10.78 -19.96
CA LEU A 383 10.25 10.74 -21.05
C LEU A 383 9.16 11.81 -20.90
N ALA A 384 8.75 12.11 -19.66
CA ALA A 384 7.80 13.19 -19.38
C ALA A 384 8.41 14.56 -19.70
N ALA A 385 9.69 14.78 -19.37
CA ALA A 385 10.39 16.00 -19.72
C ALA A 385 10.52 16.17 -21.24
N VAL A 386 10.92 15.11 -21.96
CA VAL A 386 10.98 15.11 -23.43
C VAL A 386 9.60 15.43 -24.04
N GLN A 387 8.52 14.84 -23.50
CA GLN A 387 7.17 15.13 -23.97
C GLN A 387 6.78 16.60 -23.74
N SER A 388 7.13 17.17 -22.59
CA SER A 388 6.86 18.58 -22.28
C SER A 388 7.62 19.53 -23.20
N VAL A 389 8.91 19.28 -23.45
CA VAL A 389 9.73 20.09 -24.37
C VAL A 389 9.22 19.96 -25.81
N ALA A 390 8.95 18.75 -26.28
CA ALA A 390 8.36 18.55 -27.62
C ALA A 390 7.00 19.25 -27.76
N GLY A 391 6.19 19.27 -26.70
CA GLY A 391 4.91 19.99 -26.67
C GLY A 391 5.05 21.51 -26.69
N LEU A 392 6.15 22.07 -26.17
CA LEU A 392 6.47 23.49 -26.27
C LEU A 392 6.95 23.87 -27.68
N LEU A 393 7.62 22.94 -28.38
CA LEU A 393 8.12 23.13 -29.75
C LEU A 393 7.04 22.90 -30.83
N GLU A 394 5.92 22.25 -30.51
CA GLU A 394 4.73 22.12 -31.37
C GLU A 394 3.51 22.89 -30.80
N PRO A 395 3.42 24.23 -30.95
CA PRO A 395 2.33 25.03 -30.36
C PRO A 395 0.92 24.69 -30.88
N ASN A 396 0.81 23.95 -32.00
CA ASN A 396 -0.39 23.92 -32.82
C ASN A 396 -1.31 22.69 -32.62
N ARG A 397 -1.05 21.85 -31.62
CA ARG A 397 -2.03 20.82 -31.23
C ARG A 397 -3.13 21.46 -30.39
N ARG A 398 -4.24 21.81 -31.06
CA ARG A 398 -5.52 22.27 -30.48
C ARG A 398 -5.61 22.00 -28.98
N ARG A 399 -5.35 23.04 -28.18
CA ARG A 399 -5.75 23.06 -26.77
C ARG A 399 -7.20 22.61 -26.71
N TRP A 400 -7.53 21.78 -25.74
CA TRP A 400 -8.91 21.37 -25.49
C TRP A 400 -9.75 22.63 -25.29
N ALA A 401 -10.38 23.12 -26.36
CA ALA A 401 -11.54 23.97 -26.24
C ALA A 401 -12.62 23.03 -25.70
N THR A 402 -12.95 23.18 -24.42
CA THR A 402 -14.23 22.73 -23.91
C THR A 402 -15.29 23.21 -24.89
N PRO A 403 -16.13 22.32 -25.47
CA PRO A 403 -17.27 22.78 -26.24
C PRO A 403 -18.13 23.56 -25.25
N VAL A 404 -18.18 24.88 -25.39
CA VAL A 404 -19.21 25.68 -24.74
C VAL A 404 -20.54 25.10 -25.23
N PRO A 405 -21.45 24.66 -24.34
CA PRO A 405 -22.76 24.18 -24.74
C PRO A 405 -23.43 25.23 -25.63
N SER A 406 -23.96 24.79 -26.77
CA SER A 406 -24.57 25.63 -27.81
C SER A 406 -25.75 26.49 -27.34
N GLY A 407 -26.23 26.33 -26.10
CA GLY A 407 -27.29 27.13 -25.50
C GLY A 407 -26.90 28.51 -24.99
N LEU A 408 -25.60 28.88 -24.96
CA LEU A 408 -25.14 30.18 -24.42
C LEU A 408 -24.78 31.24 -25.49
N ARG A 409 -24.86 30.92 -26.78
CA ARG A 409 -24.60 31.90 -27.86
C ARG A 409 -25.83 32.71 -28.30
N ALA A 410 -27.03 32.33 -27.87
CA ALA A 410 -28.27 32.93 -28.38
C ALA A 410 -28.77 34.16 -27.59
N GLN A 411 -28.03 34.68 -26.60
CA GLN A 411 -28.51 35.78 -25.74
C GLN A 411 -27.63 37.05 -25.73
N ALA A 412 -26.66 37.19 -26.62
CA ALA A 412 -25.76 38.35 -26.63
C ALA A 412 -25.75 39.15 -27.95
N VAL A 413 -26.79 39.02 -28.78
CA VAL A 413 -27.01 39.91 -29.94
C VAL A 413 -28.49 40.25 -29.99
N GLY A 414 -28.88 41.37 -29.38
CA GLY A 414 -30.25 41.85 -29.47
C GLY A 414 -30.70 42.81 -28.37
N SER A 415 -30.07 43.97 -28.24
CA SER A 415 -30.76 45.23 -27.94
C SER A 415 -29.81 46.42 -28.15
N ARG A 416 -30.07 47.17 -29.23
CA ARG A 416 -29.93 48.63 -29.21
C ARG A 416 -31.18 49.20 -28.55
#